data_AF-A0A259E6Z5-F1
#
_entry.id   AF-A0A259E6Z5-F1
#
_cell.length_a   1.000
_cell.length_b   1.000
_cell.length_c   1.000
_cell.angle_alpha   90.00
_cell.angle_beta   90.00
_cell.angle_gamma   90.00
#
_symmetry.space_group_name_H-M   'P 1'
#
loop_
_entity.id
_entity.type
_entity.pdbx_description
1 polymer ?
#
loop_
_entity_poly.entity_id
_entity_poly.type
_entity_poly.pdbx_seq_one_letter_code
_entity_poly.pdbx_strand_id
1 'polypeptide(L)'
;TNRGDGVPDRWVSAAGVTCASAAVCDAANIVAARIHVLARSLEPTPGYTDSKAYQLGGTSMGPFNDGFKRHVFSTTVRLVNPAGRRDTP
;
A
#
# COMPACT_ATOMS: atom_id res chain seq x y z
N THR A 1 2.92 -10.54 19.07
CA THR A 1 4.31 -11.05 18.98
C THR A 1 4.46 -11.70 17.62
N ASN A 2 5.42 -11.24 16.82
CA ASN A 2 5.68 -11.77 15.47
C ASN A 2 6.39 -13.13 15.61
N ARG A 3 5.83 -14.20 15.02
CA ARG A 3 6.36 -15.57 15.14
C ARG A 3 7.55 -15.85 14.23
N GLY A 4 7.88 -14.90 13.34
CA GLY A 4 8.99 -15.03 12.42
C GLY A 4 8.74 -16.10 11.36
N ASP A 5 7.48 -16.26 10.91
CA ASP A 5 7.01 -17.26 9.95
C ASP A 5 6.93 -16.73 8.50
N GLY A 6 7.49 -15.54 8.23
CA GLY A 6 7.47 -14.94 6.90
C GLY A 6 6.10 -14.45 6.42
N VAL A 7 5.08 -14.43 7.29
CA VAL A 7 3.73 -13.93 7.02
C VAL A 7 3.53 -12.54 7.63
N PRO A 8 2.82 -11.61 6.97
CA PRO A 8 2.56 -10.29 7.54
C PRO A 8 1.56 -10.34 8.71
N ASP A 9 1.98 -9.96 9.91
CA ASP A 9 1.08 -9.80 11.08
C ASP A 9 0.31 -8.47 11.10
N ARG A 10 0.90 -7.41 10.52
CA ARG A 10 0.36 -6.04 10.53
C ARG A 10 0.82 -5.26 9.30
N TRP A 11 -0.01 -4.32 8.87
CA TRP A 11 0.33 -3.34 7.84
C TRP A 11 0.60 -1.97 8.46
N VAL A 12 1.62 -1.28 7.95
CA VAL A 12 1.93 0.13 8.25
C VAL A 12 2.05 0.89 6.93
N SER A 13 1.73 2.19 6.94
CA SER A 13 2.01 3.05 5.78
C SER A 13 3.53 3.27 5.66
N ALA A 14 4.00 3.65 4.48
CA ALA A 14 5.42 3.94 4.27
C ALA A 14 5.96 4.99 5.24
N ALA A 15 5.17 6.01 5.57
CA ALA A 15 5.52 7.04 6.56
C ALA A 15 5.53 6.53 8.01
N GLY A 16 4.88 5.38 8.28
CA GLY A 16 4.87 4.74 9.59
C GLY A 16 6.02 3.75 9.82
N VAL A 17 6.91 3.56 8.83
CA VAL A 17 8.12 2.76 8.98
C VAL A 17 9.16 3.61 9.72
N THR A 18 9.57 3.18 10.91
CA THR A 18 10.53 3.92 11.74
C THR A 18 11.86 3.19 11.85
N CYS A 19 12.96 3.94 11.91
CA CYS A 19 14.29 3.39 12.13
C CYS A 19 15.00 4.24 13.18
N ALA A 20 15.19 3.67 14.37
CA ALA A 20 15.94 4.31 15.45
C ALA A 20 17.46 4.20 15.22
N SER A 21 17.90 3.17 14.49
CA SER A 21 19.27 3.00 14.00
C SER A 21 19.28 2.04 12.81
N ALA A 22 20.42 1.86 12.14
CA ALA A 22 20.57 0.85 11.09
C ALA A 22 20.31 -0.59 11.62
N ALA A 23 20.60 -0.84 12.90
CA ALA A 23 20.33 -2.13 13.55
C ALA A 23 18.88 -2.27 14.06
N VAL A 24 18.20 -1.15 14.30
CA VAL A 24 16.83 -1.08 14.84
C VAL A 24 15.97 -0.31 13.85
N CYS A 25 15.61 -1.00 12.76
CA CYS A 25 14.85 -0.46 11.66
C CYS A 25 13.70 -1.41 11.30
N ASP A 26 12.45 -0.90 11.34
CA ASP A 26 11.25 -1.68 11.01
C ASP A 26 11.32 -2.28 9.61
N ALA A 27 12.04 -1.61 8.70
CA ALA A 27 12.26 -2.05 7.33
C ALA A 27 12.87 -3.47 7.23
N ALA A 28 13.69 -3.87 8.22
CA ALA A 28 14.30 -5.20 8.26
C ALA A 28 13.29 -6.33 8.49
N ASN A 29 12.08 -6.03 8.95
CA ASN A 29 11.03 -7.00 9.25
C ASN A 29 9.89 -7.00 8.23
N ILE A 30 9.98 -6.19 7.16
CA ILE A 30 8.94 -6.14 6.14
C ILE A 30 9.01 -7.38 5.27
N VAL A 31 7.93 -8.16 5.25
CA VAL A 31 7.81 -9.40 4.47
C VAL A 31 6.85 -9.28 3.28
N ALA A 32 6.07 -8.20 3.22
CA ALA A 32 5.19 -7.88 2.09
C ALA A 32 4.93 -6.38 1.97
N ALA A 33 4.60 -5.92 0.77
CA ALA A 33 4.20 -4.56 0.47
C ALA A 33 2.84 -4.55 -0.25
N ARG A 34 1.94 -3.65 0.16
CA ARG A 34 0.70 -3.35 -0.56
C ARG A 34 0.87 -2.06 -1.34
N ILE A 35 0.65 -2.12 -2.65
CA ILE A 35 0.77 -0.98 -3.54
C ILE A 35 -0.63 -0.62 -4.02
N HIS A 36 -1.00 0.64 -3.84
CA HIS A 36 -2.28 1.21 -4.26
C HIS A 36 -2.00 2.29 -5.31
N VAL A 37 -2.66 2.21 -6.47
CA VAL A 37 -2.53 3.17 -7.57
C VAL A 37 -3.91 3.69 -7.94
N LEU A 38 -4.10 5.00 -7.86
CA LEU A 38 -5.29 5.66 -8.40
C LEU A 38 -5.00 6.10 -9.83
N ALA A 39 -5.52 5.35 -10.79
CA ALA A 39 -5.42 5.71 -12.20
C ALA A 39 -6.54 6.67 -12.58
N ARG A 40 -6.22 7.68 -13.38
CA ARG A 40 -7.16 8.63 -13.96
C ARG A 40 -7.26 8.39 -15.47
N SER A 41 -8.44 8.56 -16.06
CA SER A 41 -8.58 8.59 -17.52
C SER A 41 -7.72 9.69 -18.13
N LEU A 42 -7.28 9.48 -19.38
CA LEU A 42 -6.51 10.48 -20.12
C LEU A 42 -7.38 11.68 -20.51
N GLU A 43 -8.64 11.42 -20.84
CA GLU A 43 -9.61 12.42 -21.26
C GLU A 43 -10.74 12.58 -20.23
N PRO A 44 -11.29 13.79 -20.07
CA PRO A 44 -12.47 14.02 -19.24
C PRO A 44 -13.70 13.41 -19.92
N THR A 45 -14.66 12.95 -19.12
CA THR A 45 -15.97 12.50 -19.61
C THR A 45 -16.96 13.67 -19.53
N PRO A 46 -17.59 14.11 -20.64
CA PRO A 46 -18.58 15.18 -20.61
C PRO A 46 -19.72 14.88 -19.62
N GLY A 47 -20.04 15.86 -18.78
CA GLY A 47 -21.11 15.74 -17.77
C GLY A 47 -20.79 14.85 -16.57
N TYR A 48 -19.59 14.27 -16.48
CA TYR A 48 -19.17 13.52 -15.30
C TYR A 48 -18.66 14.45 -14.20
N THR A 49 -19.03 14.18 -12.96
CA THR A 49 -18.45 14.82 -11.77
C THR A 49 -17.97 13.74 -10.83
N ASP A 50 -16.68 13.76 -10.48
CA ASP A 50 -16.07 12.73 -9.64
C ASP A 50 -16.36 12.95 -8.16
N SER A 51 -17.55 12.50 -7.72
CA SER A 51 -18.02 12.62 -6.34
C SER A 51 -17.54 11.50 -5.40
N LYS A 52 -16.68 10.59 -5.89
CA LYS A 52 -16.21 9.43 -5.13
C LYS A 52 -14.99 9.78 -4.27
N ALA A 53 -14.96 9.26 -3.05
CA ALA A 53 -13.75 9.19 -2.24
C ALA A 53 -13.08 7.83 -2.46
N TYR A 54 -11.80 7.84 -2.83
CA TYR A 54 -11.02 6.65 -3.16
C TYR A 54 -10.11 6.26 -1.99
N GLN A 55 -10.23 5.03 -1.51
CA GLN A 55 -9.41 4.51 -0.42
C GLN A 55 -8.15 3.81 -0.96
N LEU A 56 -6.98 4.28 -0.53
CA LEU A 56 -5.67 3.76 -0.88
C LEU A 56 -4.95 3.35 0.42
N GLY A 57 -5.24 2.14 0.90
CA GLY A 57 -4.77 1.69 2.20
C GLY A 57 -5.37 2.55 3.32
N GLY A 58 -4.51 3.23 4.08
CA GLY A 58 -4.94 4.16 5.15
C GLY A 58 -5.23 5.59 4.68
N THR A 59 -5.08 5.89 3.39
CA THR A 59 -5.25 7.23 2.83
C THR A 59 -6.52 7.32 2.00
N SER A 60 -7.35 8.33 2.27
CA SER A 60 -8.53 8.66 1.45
C SER A 60 -8.22 9.83 0.54
N MET A 61 -8.59 9.73 -0.75
CA MET A 61 -8.35 10.75 -1.77
C MET A 61 -9.65 11.18 -2.45
N GLY A 62 -9.76 12.47 -2.78
CA GLY A 62 -10.96 13.05 -3.41
C GLY A 62 -12.07 13.39 -2.40
N PRO A 63 -13.29 13.71 -2.88
CA PRO A 63 -13.69 13.77 -4.29
C PRO A 63 -12.92 14.84 -5.09
N PHE A 64 -12.69 14.58 -6.37
CA PHE A 64 -11.88 15.47 -7.23
C PHE A 64 -12.72 16.43 -8.06
N ASN A 65 -13.96 16.04 -8.40
CA ASN A 65 -14.93 16.88 -9.13
C ASN A 65 -14.40 17.52 -10.45
N ASP A 66 -13.41 16.91 -11.11
CA ASP A 66 -12.69 17.50 -12.24
C ASP A 66 -13.04 16.89 -13.62
N GLY A 67 -14.11 16.09 -13.70
CA GLY A 67 -14.58 15.51 -14.95
C GLY A 67 -13.85 14.25 -15.40
N PHE A 68 -12.81 13.79 -14.69
CA PHE A 68 -12.09 12.57 -15.04
C PHE A 68 -12.57 11.37 -14.24
N LYS A 69 -12.74 10.22 -14.91
CA LYS A 69 -13.02 8.95 -14.24
C LYS A 69 -11.73 8.40 -13.64
N ARG A 70 -11.83 7.80 -12.45
CA ARG A 70 -10.69 7.18 -11.78
C ARG A 70 -11.02 5.77 -11.30
N HIS A 71 -9.97 4.96 -11.17
CA HIS A 71 -10.05 3.62 -10.61
C HIS A 71 -8.84 3.35 -9.71
N VAL A 72 -9.09 2.79 -8.52
CA VAL A 72 -8.03 2.30 -7.64
C VAL A 72 -7.67 0.88 -8.03
N PHE A 73 -6.39 0.64 -8.31
CA PHE A 73 -5.80 -0.69 -8.42
C PHE A 73 -4.99 -0.98 -7.17
N SER A 74 -5.11 -2.20 -6.64
CA SER A 74 -4.36 -2.62 -5.46
C SER A 74 -3.70 -3.97 -5.71
N THR A 75 -2.43 -4.09 -5.34
CA THR A 75 -1.69 -5.35 -5.41
C THR A 75 -0.87 -5.56 -4.14
N THR A 76 -0.67 -6.82 -3.76
CA THR A 76 0.19 -7.20 -2.63
C THR A 76 1.35 -8.01 -3.17
N VAL A 77 2.57 -7.57 -2.86
CA VAL A 77 3.82 -8.22 -3.26
C VAL A 77 4.49 -8.82 -2.02
N ARG A 78 4.84 -10.10 -2.06
CA ARG A 78 5.66 -10.74 -1.02
C ARG A 78 7.14 -10.45 -1.27
N LEU A 79 7.87 -10.06 -0.23
CA LEU A 79 9.31 -9.83 -0.28
C LEU A 79 10.02 -11.13 0.11
N VAL A 80 10.51 -11.86 -0.89
CA VAL A 80 10.97 -13.25 -0.72
C VAL A 80 12.28 -13.36 0.08
N ASN A 81 13.21 -12.41 -0.04
CA ASN A 81 14.49 -12.45 0.68
C ASN A 81 14.35 -12.44 2.22
N PRO A 82 13.56 -11.54 2.84
CA PRO A 82 13.32 -11.59 4.29
C PRO A 82 12.32 -12.67 4.70
N ALA A 83 11.35 -13.02 3.85
CA ALA A 83 10.31 -14.01 4.18
C ALA A 83 10.81 -15.46 4.10
N GLY A 84 11.59 -15.81 3.08
CA GLY A 84 12.07 -17.19 2.86
C GLY A 84 13.13 -17.65 3.89
N ARG A 85 13.93 -16.73 4.45
CA ARG A 85 14.86 -17.06 5.57
C ARG A 85 14.13 -17.31 6.90
N ARG A 86 12.81 -17.03 6.93
CA ARG A 86 11.93 -17.10 8.10
C ARG A 86 10.83 -18.16 7.93
N ASP A 87 10.71 -18.79 6.77
CA ASP A 87 9.80 -19.93 6.60
C ASP A 87 10.29 -21.09 7.48
N THR A 88 9.48 -21.45 8.48
CA THR A 88 9.66 -22.66 9.30
C THR A 88 8.74 -23.75 8.74
N PRO A 89 9.20 -25.02 8.60
CA PRO A 89 8.38 -26.11 8.07
C PRO A 89 7.17 -26.43 8.94
#